data_AF-K1TSW8-F1
#
_entry.id   AF-K1TSW8-F1
#
_cell.length_a   1.000
_cell.length_b   1.000
_cell.length_c   1.000
_cell.angle_alpha   90.00
_cell.angle_beta   90.00
_cell.angle_gamma   90.00
#
_symmetry.space_group_name_H-M   'P 1'
#
loop_
_entity.id
_entity.type
_entity.pdbx_description
1 polymer ?
#
loop_
_entity_poly.entity_id
_entity_poly.type
_entity_poly.pdbx_seq_one_letter_code
_entity_poly.pdbx_strand_id
1 'polypeptide(L)'
;WQTIWMGGLLAWVGTAAMMLWSYFKAMRLVTTTYRLQTTKPLPGGKLRVLQISDLHPGKGAVDRKRIPELNRRIRELNPDMILFTGDIFDEHVERPDFDSFNAFFATLDPPGGKWFVLGNHDLFHHWREPSYGRADLEGAFARAHIRILEDVSQLAYVGKDATPVRIVGRKDWLYTQGNRFTPAQLMPNGPDNVV
;
A
#
# COMPACT_ATOMS: atom_id res chain seq x y z
N TRP A 1 4.30 -24.45 44.88
CA TRP A 1 3.88 -23.04 44.93
C TRP A 1 5.03 -22.07 44.72
N GLN A 2 6.16 -22.17 45.44
CA GLN A 2 7.30 -21.26 45.23
C GLN A 2 8.00 -21.43 43.86
N THR A 3 8.12 -22.63 43.30
CA THR A 3 8.83 -22.84 42.01
C THR A 3 8.12 -22.24 40.80
N ILE A 4 6.78 -22.22 40.82
CA ILE A 4 5.95 -21.73 39.70
C ILE A 4 5.94 -20.19 39.66
N TRP A 5 6.03 -19.53 40.82
CA TRP A 5 6.00 -18.06 40.94
C TRP A 5 7.39 -17.43 41.03
N MET A 6 8.38 -18.11 41.62
CA MET A 6 9.71 -17.58 41.90
C MET A 6 10.76 -17.94 40.82
N GLY A 7 10.46 -18.91 39.95
CA GLY A 7 11.34 -19.34 38.86
C GLY A 7 11.05 -18.71 37.49
N GLY A 8 10.07 -17.80 37.40
CA GLY A 8 9.72 -17.12 36.14
C GLY A 8 9.13 -18.02 35.04
N LEU A 9 8.93 -19.32 35.28
CA LEU A 9 8.44 -20.28 34.29
C LEU A 9 7.08 -19.88 33.71
N LEU A 10 6.16 -19.39 34.54
CA LEU A 10 4.85 -18.91 34.06
C LEU A 10 4.99 -17.70 33.12
N ALA A 11 5.94 -16.79 33.38
CA ALA A 11 6.22 -15.65 32.51
C ALA A 11 6.79 -16.10 31.16
N TRP A 12 7.69 -17.09 31.15
CA TRP A 12 8.22 -17.68 29.93
C TRP A 12 7.15 -18.41 29.12
N VAL A 13 6.30 -19.20 29.76
CA VAL A 13 5.17 -19.88 29.10
C VAL A 13 4.18 -18.86 28.52
N GLY A 14 3.84 -17.81 29.27
CA GLY A 14 2.97 -16.73 28.80
C GLY A 14 3.57 -15.99 27.61
N THR A 15 4.86 -15.67 27.65
CA THR A 15 5.58 -15.02 26.55
C THR A 15 5.58 -15.89 25.30
N ALA A 16 5.91 -17.19 25.43
CA ALA A 16 5.90 -18.13 24.32
C ALA A 16 4.49 -18.26 23.69
N ALA A 17 3.45 -18.34 24.52
CA ALA A 17 2.06 -18.37 24.05
C ALA A 17 1.67 -17.08 23.30
N MET A 18 2.05 -15.91 23.82
CA MET A 18 1.82 -14.62 23.16
C MET A 18 2.58 -14.50 21.83
N MET A 19 3.84 -14.93 21.76
CA MET A 19 4.62 -14.92 20.52
C MET A 19 4.00 -15.83 19.47
N LEU A 20 3.60 -17.05 19.86
CA LEU A 20 2.96 -18.00 18.97
C LEU A 20 1.61 -17.48 18.46
N TRP A 21 0.79 -16.93 19.35
CA TRP A 21 -0.49 -16.33 18.97
C TRP A 21 -0.32 -15.13 18.02
N SER A 22 0.63 -14.24 18.33
CA SER A 22 0.95 -13.07 17.51
C SER A 22 1.47 -13.46 16.13
N TYR A 23 2.30 -14.50 16.06
CA TYR A 23 2.78 -15.07 14.79
C TYR A 23 1.60 -15.55 13.92
N PHE A 24 0.70 -16.37 14.45
CA PHE A 24 -0.46 -16.83 13.69
C PHE A 24 -1.40 -15.70 13.27
N LYS A 25 -1.54 -14.67 14.12
CA LYS A 25 -2.30 -13.46 13.80
C LYS A 25 -1.65 -12.68 12.67
N ALA A 26 -0.33 -12.49 12.69
CA ALA A 26 0.42 -11.79 11.65
C ALA A 26 0.39 -12.53 10.30
N MET A 27 0.40 -13.86 10.31
CA MET A 27 0.32 -14.66 9.08
C MET A 27 -1.07 -14.64 8.43
N ARG A 28 -2.13 -14.27 9.16
CA ARG A 28 -3.49 -14.30 8.63
C ARG A 28 -3.80 -13.04 7.82
N LEU A 29 -4.03 -13.22 6.52
CA LEU A 29 -4.53 -12.14 5.66
C LEU A 29 -5.99 -11.83 6.01
N VAL A 30 -6.27 -10.58 6.38
CA VAL A 30 -7.60 -10.08 6.71
C VAL A 30 -7.88 -8.84 5.87
N THR A 31 -9.09 -8.78 5.30
CA THR A 31 -9.57 -7.57 4.63
C THR A 31 -10.38 -6.73 5.59
N THR A 32 -9.92 -5.50 5.84
CA THR A 32 -10.70 -4.49 6.57
C THR A 32 -11.52 -3.68 5.58
N THR A 33 -12.82 -3.53 5.83
CA THR A 33 -13.74 -2.80 4.94
C THR A 33 -14.31 -1.58 5.64
N TYR A 34 -14.13 -0.42 5.04
CA TYR A 34 -14.76 0.83 5.46
C TYR A 34 -15.87 1.21 4.47
N ARG A 35 -16.99 1.69 4.99
CA ARG A 35 -18.11 2.20 4.18
C ARG A 35 -18.25 3.69 4.43
N LEU A 36 -17.88 4.47 3.44
CA LEU A 36 -17.99 5.93 3.46
C LEU A 36 -19.20 6.34 2.64
N GLN A 37 -19.96 7.32 3.14
CA GLN A 37 -21.09 7.93 2.42
C GLN A 37 -20.72 9.34 2.00
N THR A 38 -21.14 9.75 0.81
CA THR A 38 -20.92 11.11 0.31
C THR A 38 -22.08 11.54 -0.56
N THR A 39 -22.35 12.85 -0.56
CA THR A 39 -23.29 13.49 -1.49
C THR A 39 -22.64 13.83 -2.84
N LYS A 40 -21.31 13.71 -2.94
CA LYS A 40 -20.59 13.95 -4.19
C LYS A 40 -20.94 12.85 -5.20
N PRO A 41 -21.13 13.19 -6.48
CA PRO A 41 -21.41 12.19 -7.50
C PRO A 41 -20.23 11.22 -7.64
N LEU A 42 -20.53 9.92 -7.72
CA LEU A 42 -19.57 8.85 -7.92
C LEU A 42 -19.78 8.20 -9.29
N PRO A 43 -18.71 7.66 -9.93
CA PRO A 43 -18.86 6.74 -11.06
C PRO A 43 -19.89 5.65 -10.75
N GLY A 44 -20.91 5.51 -11.59
CA GLY A 44 -21.94 4.47 -11.40
C GLY A 44 -22.66 4.49 -10.04
N GLY A 45 -22.60 5.60 -9.30
CA GLY A 45 -23.19 5.75 -7.96
C GLY A 45 -22.45 5.04 -6.81
N LYS A 46 -21.39 4.28 -7.10
CA LYS A 46 -20.61 3.55 -6.09
C LYS A 46 -19.17 3.36 -6.58
N LEU A 47 -18.21 3.60 -5.70
CA LEU A 47 -16.80 3.38 -5.97
C LEU A 47 -16.20 2.42 -4.93
N ARG A 48 -15.50 1.39 -5.38
CA ARG A 48 -14.73 0.47 -4.54
C ARG A 48 -13.24 0.70 -4.74
N VAL A 49 -12.61 1.22 -3.69
CA VAL A 49 -11.17 1.47 -3.65
C VAL A 49 -10.50 0.38 -2.83
N LEU A 50 -9.50 -0.29 -3.40
CA LEU A 50 -8.59 -1.14 -2.63
C LEU A 50 -7.35 -0.34 -2.26
N GLN A 51 -7.06 -0.23 -0.97
CA GLN A 51 -5.83 0.35 -0.46
C GLN A 51 -4.86 -0.77 -0.08
N ILE A 52 -3.60 -0.64 -0.49
CA ILE A 52 -2.48 -1.51 -0.10
C ILE A 52 -1.36 -0.61 0.40
N SER A 53 -0.77 -0.95 1.54
CA SER A 53 0.28 -0.20 2.21
C SER A 53 1.16 -1.18 2.96
N ASP A 54 2.40 -0.81 3.27
CA ASP A 54 3.25 -1.53 4.23
C ASP A 54 3.33 -3.03 3.89
N LEU A 55 3.57 -3.33 2.61
CA LEU A 55 3.53 -4.71 2.13
C LEU A 55 4.81 -5.46 2.52
N HIS A 56 5.95 -4.76 2.50
CA HIS A 56 7.26 -5.29 2.93
C HIS A 56 7.56 -6.73 2.44
N PRO A 57 7.57 -7.02 1.12
CA PRO A 57 7.88 -8.34 0.60
C PRO A 57 9.21 -8.89 1.10
N GLY A 58 9.20 -10.13 1.59
CA GLY A 58 10.42 -10.79 2.04
C GLY A 58 10.17 -11.97 2.96
N LYS A 59 11.20 -12.35 3.71
CA LYS A 59 11.14 -13.48 4.65
C LYS A 59 10.23 -13.13 5.83
N GLY A 60 9.04 -13.72 5.88
CA GLY A 60 8.11 -13.54 6.98
C GLY A 60 6.64 -13.63 6.55
N ALA A 61 5.83 -12.70 7.03
CA ALA A 61 4.39 -12.71 6.80
C ALA A 61 4.02 -12.42 5.33
N VAL A 62 4.87 -11.76 4.54
CA VAL A 62 4.56 -11.37 3.16
C VAL A 62 5.65 -11.87 2.20
N ASP A 63 5.80 -13.19 2.13
CA ASP A 63 6.68 -13.86 1.16
C ASP A 63 6.00 -13.96 -0.22
N ARG A 64 6.76 -13.95 -1.32
CA ARG A 64 6.23 -14.11 -2.69
C ARG A 64 5.35 -15.35 -2.88
N LYS A 65 5.53 -16.41 -2.08
CA LYS A 65 4.66 -17.61 -2.07
C LYS A 65 3.22 -17.31 -1.68
N ARG A 66 2.95 -16.14 -1.07
CA ARG A 66 1.61 -15.66 -0.73
C ARG A 66 0.93 -14.87 -1.84
N ILE A 67 1.64 -14.54 -2.93
CA ILE A 67 1.06 -13.85 -4.09
C ILE A 67 -0.22 -14.55 -4.59
N PRO A 68 -0.32 -15.89 -4.68
CA PRO A 68 -1.57 -16.54 -5.10
C PRO A 68 -2.76 -16.25 -4.15
N GLU A 69 -2.50 -16.21 -2.84
CA GLU A 69 -3.53 -15.86 -1.85
C GLU A 69 -3.97 -14.40 -2.00
N LEU A 70 -3.01 -13.47 -2.11
CA LEU A 70 -3.26 -12.05 -2.34
C LEU A 70 -4.03 -11.83 -3.63
N ASN A 71 -3.59 -12.42 -4.74
CA ASN A 71 -4.24 -12.34 -6.04
C ASN A 71 -5.69 -12.79 -5.98
N ARG A 72 -5.96 -13.95 -5.35
CA ARG A 72 -7.33 -14.45 -5.16
C ARG A 72 -8.17 -13.45 -4.37
N ARG A 73 -7.68 -12.96 -3.23
CA ARG A 73 -8.40 -12.00 -2.38
C ARG A 73 -8.69 -10.69 -3.12
N ILE A 74 -7.72 -10.13 -3.82
CA ILE A 74 -7.90 -8.88 -4.57
C ILE A 74 -8.95 -9.06 -5.67
N ARG A 75 -8.93 -10.18 -6.39
CA ARG A 75 -9.94 -10.47 -7.43
C ARG A 75 -11.33 -10.69 -6.85
N GLU A 76 -11.46 -11.38 -5.71
CA GLU A 76 -12.72 -11.52 -4.97
C GLU A 76 -13.30 -10.15 -4.55
N LEU A 77 -12.43 -9.21 -4.18
CA LEU A 77 -12.85 -7.85 -3.82
C LEU A 77 -13.33 -7.05 -5.03
N ASN A 78 -12.92 -7.39 -6.25
CA ASN A 78 -13.28 -6.73 -7.51
C ASN A 78 -13.26 -5.18 -7.39
N PRO A 79 -12.09 -4.58 -7.12
CA PRO A 79 -11.98 -3.13 -6.92
C PRO A 79 -12.06 -2.35 -8.23
N ASP A 80 -12.63 -1.16 -8.16
CA ASP A 80 -12.65 -0.22 -9.28
C ASP A 80 -11.31 0.48 -9.45
N MET A 81 -10.52 0.61 -8.39
CA MET A 81 -9.17 1.19 -8.41
C MET A 81 -8.33 0.64 -7.27
N ILE A 82 -7.01 0.63 -7.45
CA ILE A 82 -6.05 0.22 -6.43
C ILE A 82 -5.13 1.40 -6.11
N LEU A 83 -5.02 1.73 -4.83
CA LEU A 83 -4.13 2.74 -4.29
C LEU A 83 -3.06 2.06 -3.45
N PHE A 84 -1.81 2.22 -3.85
CA PHE A 84 -0.64 1.85 -3.07
C PHE A 84 -0.18 3.08 -2.29
N THR A 85 -0.24 3.03 -0.97
CA THR A 85 -0.03 4.21 -0.10
C THR A 85 1.33 4.24 0.59
N GLY A 86 2.35 3.72 -0.07
CA GLY A 86 3.73 3.72 0.41
C GLY A 86 4.12 2.46 1.17
N ASP A 87 5.43 2.38 1.41
CA ASP A 87 6.14 1.29 2.10
C ASP A 87 5.78 -0.08 1.54
N ILE A 88 5.65 -0.14 0.20
CA ILE A 88 5.40 -1.40 -0.49
C ILE A 88 6.68 -2.21 -0.54
N PHE A 89 7.81 -1.58 -0.87
CA PHE A 89 9.10 -2.25 -0.96
C PHE A 89 10.07 -1.59 0.00
N ASP A 90 10.39 -2.23 1.12
CA ASP A 90 11.36 -1.66 2.04
C ASP A 90 12.81 -1.87 1.64
N GLU A 91 13.67 -1.43 2.55
CA GLU A 91 15.11 -1.48 2.42
C GLU A 91 15.74 -2.87 2.45
N HIS A 92 14.96 -3.91 2.74
CA HIS A 92 15.44 -5.28 2.87
C HIS A 92 14.85 -6.24 1.84
N VAL A 93 13.99 -5.77 0.92
CA VAL A 93 13.45 -6.63 -0.12
C VAL A 93 14.58 -7.21 -0.99
N GLU A 94 14.59 -8.52 -1.15
CA GLU A 94 15.50 -9.19 -2.06
C GLU A 94 15.02 -9.02 -3.51
N ARG A 95 15.95 -8.91 -4.48
CA ARG A 95 15.61 -8.71 -5.90
C ARG A 95 14.54 -9.67 -6.43
N PRO A 96 14.57 -10.99 -6.10
CA PRO A 96 13.54 -11.91 -6.57
C PRO A 96 12.14 -11.63 -6.01
N ASP A 97 12.02 -11.11 -4.78
CA ASP A 97 10.73 -10.70 -4.20
C ASP A 97 10.23 -9.41 -4.86
N PHE A 98 11.12 -8.43 -5.06
CA PHE A 98 10.82 -7.21 -5.82
C PHE A 98 10.27 -7.53 -7.22
N ASP A 99 10.99 -8.37 -7.98
CA ASP A 99 10.57 -8.75 -9.34
C ASP A 99 9.24 -9.53 -9.34
N SER A 100 9.05 -10.45 -8.38
CA SER A 100 7.84 -11.27 -8.29
C SER A 100 6.58 -10.45 -7.97
N PHE A 101 6.68 -9.51 -7.02
CA PHE A 101 5.55 -8.65 -6.67
C PHE A 101 5.22 -7.65 -7.77
N ASN A 102 6.23 -7.08 -8.44
CA ASN A 102 5.99 -6.22 -9.61
C ASN A 102 5.32 -6.99 -10.76
N ALA A 103 5.76 -8.21 -11.04
CA ALA A 103 5.10 -9.08 -12.01
C ALA A 103 3.65 -9.37 -11.61
N PHE A 104 3.40 -9.65 -10.33
CA PHE A 104 2.05 -9.80 -9.79
C PHE A 104 1.19 -8.54 -10.00
N PHE A 105 1.68 -7.36 -9.63
CA PHE A 105 0.92 -6.12 -9.79
C PHE A 105 0.60 -5.81 -11.25
N ALA A 106 1.45 -6.21 -12.19
CA ALA A 106 1.18 -6.10 -13.62
C ALA A 106 -0.03 -6.94 -14.07
N THR A 107 -0.38 -8.02 -13.36
CA THR A 107 -1.56 -8.86 -13.67
C THR A 107 -2.90 -8.28 -13.21
N LEU A 108 -2.87 -7.21 -12.41
CA LEU A 108 -4.05 -6.54 -11.88
C LEU A 108 -4.45 -5.43 -12.85
N ASP A 109 -5.72 -5.36 -13.25
CA ASP A 109 -6.18 -4.34 -14.20
C ASP A 109 -7.54 -3.76 -13.77
N PRO A 110 -7.56 -2.96 -12.68
CA PRO A 110 -8.79 -2.30 -12.24
C PRO A 110 -9.19 -1.17 -13.21
N PRO A 111 -10.49 -0.96 -13.50
CA PRO A 111 -10.95 0.03 -14.48
C PRO A 111 -10.46 1.47 -14.26
N GLY A 112 -10.36 1.89 -13.00
CA GLY A 112 -9.87 3.20 -12.56
C GLY A 112 -8.36 3.29 -12.39
N GLY A 113 -7.62 2.24 -12.77
CA GLY A 113 -6.17 2.20 -12.75
C GLY A 113 -5.55 1.95 -11.37
N LYS A 114 -4.23 1.96 -11.36
CA LYS A 114 -3.37 1.71 -10.20
C LYS A 114 -2.55 2.95 -9.92
N TRP A 115 -2.53 3.38 -8.67
CA TRP A 115 -1.94 4.65 -8.24
C TRP A 115 -1.02 4.40 -7.06
N PHE A 116 0.11 5.08 -7.01
CA PHE A 116 1.12 4.86 -5.99
C PHE A 116 1.65 6.20 -5.46
N VAL A 117 1.85 6.29 -4.15
CA VAL A 117 2.66 7.33 -3.52
C VAL A 117 3.84 6.67 -2.82
N LEU A 118 5.01 7.29 -2.87
CA LEU A 118 6.20 6.82 -2.16
C LEU A 118 6.01 7.01 -0.65
N GLY A 119 6.26 5.96 0.10
CA GLY A 119 6.52 5.99 1.54
C GLY A 119 7.99 6.26 1.83
N ASN A 120 8.33 6.40 3.11
CA ASN A 120 9.67 6.77 3.53
C ASN A 120 10.68 5.61 3.45
N HIS A 121 10.24 4.37 3.22
CA HIS A 121 11.13 3.22 3.03
C HIS A 121 11.31 2.80 1.56
N ASP A 122 10.41 3.22 0.66
CA ASP A 122 10.42 2.78 -0.76
C ASP A 122 11.66 3.20 -1.57
N LEU A 123 12.51 4.11 -1.06
CA LEU A 123 13.77 4.52 -1.70
C LEU A 123 14.98 4.49 -0.75
N PHE A 124 14.97 3.61 0.25
CA PHE A 124 16.19 3.18 0.97
C PHE A 124 16.97 4.24 1.74
N HIS A 125 16.30 5.16 2.43
CA HIS A 125 16.96 6.28 3.11
C HIS A 125 18.02 5.90 4.15
N HIS A 126 18.00 4.66 4.65
CA HIS A 126 18.91 4.18 5.68
C HIS A 126 19.81 3.02 5.23
N TRP A 127 19.78 2.64 3.94
CA TRP A 127 20.47 1.45 3.45
C TRP A 127 21.44 1.74 2.30
N ARG A 128 22.64 1.15 2.39
CA ARG A 128 23.77 1.50 1.48
C ARG A 128 23.81 0.70 0.18
N GLU A 129 23.26 -0.52 0.18
CA GLU A 129 23.32 -1.43 -0.97
C GLU A 129 21.93 -2.01 -1.25
N PRO A 130 21.02 -1.22 -1.83
CA PRO A 130 19.66 -1.66 -2.13
C PRO A 130 19.61 -2.61 -3.33
N SER A 131 18.65 -3.54 -3.33
CA SER A 131 18.47 -4.53 -4.42
C SER A 131 17.79 -3.96 -5.68
N TYR A 132 17.19 -2.77 -5.56
CA TYR A 132 16.58 -2.00 -6.64
C TYR A 132 16.83 -0.50 -6.38
N GLY A 133 16.74 0.33 -7.41
CA GLY A 133 16.76 1.79 -7.27
C GLY A 133 15.47 2.44 -7.76
N ARG A 134 15.40 3.79 -7.66
CA ARG A 134 14.26 4.56 -8.19
C ARG A 134 13.93 4.22 -9.64
N ALA A 135 14.94 4.07 -10.49
CA ALA A 135 14.77 3.71 -11.90
C ALA A 135 14.17 2.31 -12.10
N ASP A 136 14.58 1.33 -11.28
CA ASP A 136 13.98 -0.02 -11.32
C ASP A 136 12.50 0.05 -10.93
N LEU A 137 12.18 0.78 -9.86
CA LEU A 137 10.82 0.98 -9.35
C LEU A 137 9.93 1.65 -10.40
N GLU A 138 10.34 2.81 -10.90
CA GLU A 138 9.62 3.55 -11.94
C GLU A 138 9.43 2.71 -13.21
N GLY A 139 10.47 1.99 -13.64
CA GLY A 139 10.40 1.11 -14.79
C GLY A 139 9.43 -0.06 -14.59
N ALA A 140 9.45 -0.69 -13.42
CA ALA A 140 8.53 -1.78 -13.07
C ALA A 140 7.08 -1.29 -12.97
N PHE A 141 6.86 -0.14 -12.33
CA PHE A 141 5.54 0.47 -12.19
C PHE A 141 4.99 0.94 -13.53
N ALA A 142 5.82 1.50 -14.41
CA ALA A 142 5.41 1.85 -15.77
C ALA A 142 4.95 0.60 -16.56
N ARG A 143 5.72 -0.50 -16.51
CA ARG A 143 5.34 -1.79 -17.13
C ARG A 143 4.06 -2.37 -16.53
N ALA A 144 3.86 -2.16 -15.23
CA ALA A 144 2.66 -2.58 -14.54
C ALA A 144 1.52 -1.55 -14.67
N HIS A 145 1.64 -0.45 -15.41
CA HIS A 145 0.61 0.62 -15.46
C HIS A 145 0.20 1.16 -14.08
N ILE A 146 1.16 1.23 -13.14
CA ILE A 146 1.03 1.91 -11.85
C ILE A 146 1.55 3.34 -12.05
N ARG A 147 0.71 4.32 -11.72
CA ARG A 147 1.07 5.74 -11.80
C ARG A 147 1.58 6.23 -10.46
N ILE A 148 2.85 6.64 -10.42
CA ILE A 148 3.44 7.31 -9.26
C ILE A 148 2.91 8.75 -9.21
N LEU A 149 2.43 9.17 -8.04
CA LEU A 149 1.95 10.52 -7.78
C LEU A 149 2.84 11.17 -6.72
N GLU A 150 3.51 12.24 -7.11
CA GLU A 150 4.45 13.00 -6.28
C GLU A 150 4.06 14.48 -6.31
N ASP A 151 3.24 14.90 -5.34
CA ASP A 151 2.64 16.25 -5.24
C ASP A 151 1.85 16.67 -6.49
N VAL A 152 1.13 15.71 -7.07
CA VAL A 152 0.30 15.92 -8.26
C VAL A 152 -1.10 15.37 -8.05
N SER A 153 -2.07 15.98 -8.73
CA SER A 153 -3.42 15.43 -8.86
C SER A 153 -3.74 15.06 -10.30
N GLN A 154 -4.49 13.98 -10.48
CA GLN A 154 -4.94 13.49 -11.77
C GLN A 154 -6.42 13.10 -11.69
N LEU A 155 -7.14 13.26 -12.80
CA LEU A 155 -8.49 12.73 -12.94
C LEU A 155 -8.42 11.27 -13.38
N ALA A 156 -9.04 10.39 -12.60
CA ALA A 156 -9.23 8.99 -12.91
C ALA A 156 -10.68 8.77 -13.38
N TYR A 157 -10.84 7.99 -14.45
CA TYR A 157 -12.14 7.66 -15.03
C TYR A 157 -12.41 6.18 -14.81
N VAL A 158 -13.58 5.87 -14.24
CA VAL A 158 -14.03 4.50 -14.03
C VAL A 158 -15.20 4.26 -14.98
N GLY A 159 -14.90 3.80 -16.19
CA GLY A 159 -15.88 3.68 -17.29
C GLY A 159 -15.91 4.88 -18.25
N LYS A 160 -16.56 4.71 -19.41
CA LYS A 160 -16.45 5.65 -20.55
C LYS A 160 -17.17 6.99 -20.37
N ASP A 161 -18.21 7.06 -19.53
CA ASP A 161 -19.04 8.27 -19.33
C ASP A 161 -19.19 8.64 -17.85
N ALA A 162 -18.25 8.22 -17.02
CA ALA A 162 -18.35 8.39 -15.57
C ALA A 162 -17.87 9.77 -15.10
N THR A 163 -18.52 10.27 -14.04
CA THR A 163 -17.99 11.37 -13.22
C THR A 163 -16.57 11.04 -12.80
N PRO A 164 -15.55 11.84 -13.17
CA PRO A 164 -14.18 11.52 -12.83
C PRO A 164 -13.93 11.65 -11.33
N VAL A 165 -13.03 10.82 -10.83
CA VAL A 165 -12.53 10.89 -9.45
C VAL A 165 -11.16 11.56 -9.50
N ARG A 166 -10.99 12.67 -8.78
CA ARG A 166 -9.67 13.28 -8.63
C ARG A 166 -8.85 12.48 -7.63
N ILE A 167 -7.75 11.90 -8.08
CA ILE A 167 -6.75 11.24 -7.26
C ILE A 167 -5.62 12.24 -7.01
N VAL A 168 -5.18 12.34 -5.77
CA VAL A 168 -4.15 13.28 -5.34
C VAL A 168 -3.09 12.49 -4.59
N GLY A 169 -1.85 12.53 -5.07
CA GLY A 169 -0.73 11.96 -4.35
C GLY A 169 0.15 13.08 -3.83
N ARG A 170 0.41 13.04 -2.52
CA ARG A 170 1.35 13.93 -1.84
C ARG A 170 2.64 13.16 -1.62
N LYS A 171 3.80 13.80 -1.80
CA LYS A 171 5.09 13.21 -1.44
C LYS A 171 5.18 12.93 0.05
N ASP A 172 5.85 11.84 0.41
CA ASP A 172 6.25 11.68 1.80
C ASP A 172 7.17 12.84 2.26
N TRP A 173 7.09 13.19 3.55
CA TRP A 173 7.81 14.33 4.14
C TRP A 173 9.31 14.24 3.91
N LEU A 174 9.84 13.02 3.92
CA LEU A 174 11.27 12.77 3.76
C LEU A 174 11.80 13.24 2.39
N TYR A 175 10.92 13.29 1.38
CA TYR A 175 11.26 13.75 0.02
C TYR A 175 10.98 15.24 -0.21
N THR A 176 10.47 15.98 0.78
CA THR A 176 10.07 17.38 0.59
C THR A 176 11.05 18.40 1.15
N GLN A 177 12.18 17.97 1.72
CA GLN A 177 13.13 18.85 2.41
C GLN A 177 12.46 19.74 3.47
N GLY A 178 11.40 19.23 4.11
CA GLY A 178 10.66 19.93 5.14
C GLY A 178 9.55 20.87 4.65
N ASN A 179 9.18 20.83 3.36
CA ASN A 179 8.13 21.69 2.82
C ASN A 179 7.04 20.89 2.07
N ARG A 180 5.95 20.52 2.76
CA ARG A 180 4.81 19.80 2.16
C ARG A 180 3.82 20.76 1.51
N PHE A 181 3.37 20.42 0.31
CA PHE A 181 2.30 21.15 -0.35
C PHE A 181 0.99 21.04 0.43
N THR A 182 0.31 22.18 0.60
CA THR A 182 -1.03 22.26 1.19
C THR A 182 -2.06 21.57 0.29
N PRO A 183 -3.25 21.20 0.81
CA PRO A 183 -4.33 20.67 -0.03
C PRO A 183 -4.69 21.58 -1.21
N ALA A 184 -4.71 22.90 -0.99
CA ALA A 184 -4.98 23.90 -2.04
C ALA A 184 -3.92 23.90 -3.16
N GLN A 185 -2.65 23.71 -2.81
CA GLN A 185 -1.55 23.60 -3.78
C GLN A 185 -1.63 22.30 -4.60
N LEU A 186 -2.07 21.20 -3.98
CA LEU A 186 -2.23 19.91 -4.65
C LEU A 186 -3.50 19.83 -5.52
N MET A 187 -4.52 20.61 -5.17
CA MET A 187 -5.81 20.64 -5.83
C MET A 187 -6.18 22.08 -6.23
N PRO A 188 -5.48 22.69 -7.19
CA PRO A 188 -5.88 23.99 -7.70
C PRO A 188 -7.31 23.88 -8.26
N ASN A 189 -8.19 24.77 -7.77
CA ASN A 189 -9.63 24.81 -8.04
C ASN A 189 -10.44 23.65 -7.41
N GLY A 190 -9.89 23.03 -6.35
CA GLY A 190 -10.61 22.07 -5.50
C GLY A 190 -11.67 22.75 -4.62
N PRO A 191 -12.48 21.97 -3.89
CA PRO A 191 -13.52 22.52 -3.01
C PRO A 191 -12.95 23.43 -1.90
N ASP A 192 -11.67 23.27 -1.56
CA ASP A 192 -10.96 24.10 -0.58
C ASP A 192 -10.49 25.45 -1.16
N ASN A 193 -10.65 25.67 -2.48
CA ASN A 193 -10.40 26.94 -3.18
C ASN A 193 -11.69 27.76 -3.41
N VAL A 194 -12.81 27.37 -2.80
CA VAL A 194 -13.99 28.22 -2.71
C VAL A 194 -13.81 29.07 -1.45
N VAL A 195 -13.43 30.33 -1.64
CA VAL A 195 -13.49 31.38 -0.61
C VAL A 195 -14.93 31.53 -0.13
#